data_AF-A0A8J7WCJ4-F1
#
_entry.id   AF-A0A8J7WCJ4-F1
#
_cell.length_a   1.000
_cell.length_b   1.000
_cell.length_c   1.000
_cell.angle_alpha   90.00
_cell.angle_beta   90.00
_cell.angle_gamma   90.00
#
_symmetry.space_group_name_H-M   'P 1'
#
loop_
_entity.id
_entity.type
_entity.pdbx_description
1 polymer ?
#
loop_
_entity_poly.entity_id
_entity_poly.type
_entity_poly.pdbx_seq_one_letter_code
_entity_poly.pdbx_strand_id
1 'polypeptide(L)'
;MMAPNAAEQVAVNAHCFEGAERALWYQRARGFQVALEDDDVVYAADTDGMAIQNGGIYRPQETRMGRGIYFRFFSSQAYNSHGSRALTAGGWWLDYEGYHAIRSKASRDGTSLAQAARWILAIPPGWGDCAFVGKAMMDSYVKAYVGMAKPASDGISPHSVLRDRRAQPVYMPAPLDVAKQWFVPGERDLLQDVFSELGHVQCTVPGIVL
;
A
#
# COMPACT_ATOMS: atom_id res chain seq x y z
N MET A 1 2.39 -42.39 7.11
CA MET A 1 1.40 -41.32 7.32
C MET A 1 1.70 -40.25 6.29
N MET A 2 1.04 -40.30 5.13
CA MET A 2 1.26 -39.32 4.06
C MET A 2 0.68 -37.98 4.51
N ALA A 3 1.49 -36.92 4.46
CA ALA A 3 1.00 -35.56 4.66
C ALA A 3 -0.17 -35.32 3.69
N PRO A 4 -1.27 -34.69 4.14
CA PRO A 4 -2.37 -34.37 3.26
C PRO A 4 -1.82 -33.59 2.06
N ASN A 5 -2.16 -34.07 0.87
CA ASN A 5 -1.85 -33.43 -0.41
C ASN A 5 -2.22 -31.96 -0.29
N ALA A 6 -1.31 -31.05 -0.65
CA ALA A 6 -1.54 -29.61 -0.62
C ALA A 6 -2.59 -29.26 -1.67
N ALA A 7 -3.86 -29.57 -1.37
CA ALA A 7 -5.00 -29.02 -2.07
C ALA A 7 -4.77 -27.52 -2.10
N GLU A 8 -4.74 -26.98 -3.31
CA GLU A 8 -4.49 -25.59 -3.61
C GLU A 8 -5.52 -24.75 -2.84
N GLN A 9 -5.14 -24.31 -1.64
CA GLN A 9 -6.03 -23.59 -0.75
C GLN A 9 -6.39 -22.30 -1.49
N VAL A 10 -7.65 -22.17 -1.88
CA VAL A 10 -8.15 -20.99 -2.59
C VAL A 10 -7.91 -19.78 -1.70
N ALA A 11 -7.25 -18.77 -2.23
CA ALA A 11 -7.00 -17.53 -1.51
C ALA A 11 -8.34 -16.92 -1.06
N VAL A 12 -8.43 -16.45 0.18
CA VAL A 12 -9.68 -15.87 0.73
C VAL A 12 -10.18 -14.68 -0.09
N ASN A 13 -9.28 -13.97 -0.77
CA ASN A 13 -9.59 -12.85 -1.65
C ASN A 13 -9.59 -13.21 -3.15
N ALA A 14 -9.79 -14.49 -3.51
CA ALA A 14 -9.81 -14.91 -4.92
C ALA A 14 -10.86 -14.15 -5.75
N HIS A 15 -12.04 -13.88 -5.16
CA HIS A 15 -13.12 -13.11 -5.79
C HIS A 15 -12.69 -11.70 -6.25
N CYS A 16 -11.71 -11.07 -5.59
CA CYS A 16 -11.15 -9.77 -6.00
C CYS A 16 -10.35 -9.84 -7.33
N PHE A 17 -10.13 -11.04 -7.88
CA PHE A 17 -9.35 -11.27 -9.09
C PHE A 17 -10.19 -11.89 -10.21
N GLU A 18 -11.51 -11.77 -10.13
CA GLU A 18 -12.47 -12.30 -11.09
C GLU A 18 -13.32 -11.17 -11.68
N GLY A 19 -13.85 -11.36 -12.89
CA GLY A 19 -14.80 -10.43 -13.53
C GLY A 19 -14.39 -8.94 -13.49
N ALA A 20 -15.37 -8.08 -13.20
CA ALA A 20 -15.19 -6.64 -13.06
C ALA A 20 -14.34 -6.25 -11.84
N GLU A 21 -14.41 -7.03 -10.75
CA GLU A 21 -13.59 -6.85 -9.54
C GLU A 21 -12.09 -6.88 -9.86
N ARG A 22 -11.65 -7.80 -10.73
CA ARG A 22 -10.25 -7.84 -11.17
C ARG A 22 -9.80 -6.51 -11.75
N ALA A 23 -10.63 -5.92 -12.61
CA ALA A 23 -10.35 -4.63 -13.22
C ALA A 23 -10.35 -3.50 -12.17
N LEU A 24 -11.36 -3.46 -11.30
CA LEU A 24 -11.45 -2.50 -10.20
C LEU A 24 -10.18 -2.50 -9.34
N TRP A 25 -9.80 -3.67 -8.81
CA TRP A 25 -8.66 -3.79 -7.91
C TRP A 25 -7.32 -3.55 -8.60
N TYR A 26 -7.19 -3.95 -9.87
CA TYR A 26 -6.03 -3.61 -10.67
C TYR A 26 -5.86 -2.10 -10.84
N GLN A 27 -6.94 -1.35 -11.10
CA GLN A 27 -6.85 0.11 -11.21
C GLN A 27 -6.57 0.78 -9.85
N ARG A 28 -7.13 0.28 -8.75
CA ARG A 28 -6.77 0.73 -7.39
C ARG A 28 -5.30 0.48 -7.07
N ALA A 29 -4.76 -0.68 -7.45
CA ALA A 29 -3.34 -0.98 -7.31
C ALA A 29 -2.46 0.02 -8.08
N ARG A 30 -2.95 0.55 -9.21
CA ARG A 30 -2.29 1.61 -10.00
C ARG A 30 -2.52 3.02 -9.44
N GLY A 31 -3.19 3.16 -8.31
CA GLY A 31 -3.46 4.44 -7.66
C GLY A 31 -4.57 5.27 -8.32
N PHE A 32 -5.45 4.65 -9.10
CA PHE A 32 -6.66 5.34 -9.58
C PHE A 32 -7.73 5.37 -8.50
N GLN A 33 -8.49 6.46 -8.46
CA GLN A 33 -9.74 6.53 -7.72
C GLN A 33 -10.86 5.97 -8.58
N VAL A 34 -11.31 4.76 -8.25
CA VAL A 34 -12.29 3.99 -9.04
C VAL A 34 -13.35 3.33 -8.16
N ALA A 35 -14.54 3.19 -8.76
CA ALA A 35 -15.68 2.45 -8.23
C ALA A 35 -16.22 1.49 -9.31
N LEU A 36 -17.10 0.58 -8.91
CA LEU A 36 -17.91 -0.23 -9.82
C LEU A 36 -19.31 0.36 -9.88
N GLU A 37 -19.81 0.57 -11.10
CA GLU A 37 -21.20 0.95 -11.38
C GLU A 37 -21.69 0.04 -12.52
N ASP A 38 -22.76 -0.74 -12.28
CA ASP A 38 -23.33 -1.67 -13.27
C ASP A 38 -22.29 -2.60 -13.94
N ASP A 39 -21.39 -3.18 -13.14
CA ASP A 39 -20.24 -4.03 -13.57
C ASP A 39 -19.15 -3.32 -14.39
N ASP A 40 -19.25 -2.00 -14.58
CA ASP A 40 -18.24 -1.18 -15.23
C ASP A 40 -17.36 -0.44 -14.22
N VAL A 41 -16.06 -0.31 -14.53
CA VAL A 41 -15.12 0.46 -13.73
C VAL A 41 -15.22 1.94 -14.08
N VAL A 42 -15.77 2.72 -13.16
CA VAL A 42 -15.91 4.18 -13.29
C VAL A 42 -14.77 4.88 -12.56
N TYR A 43 -14.18 5.87 -13.23
CA TYR A 43 -13.06 6.66 -12.71
C TYR A 43 -13.57 7.99 -12.17
N ALA A 44 -13.11 8.37 -10.98
CA ALA A 44 -13.30 9.73 -10.51
C ALA A 44 -12.53 10.70 -11.43
N ALA A 45 -13.21 11.71 -11.93
CA ALA A 45 -12.64 12.74 -12.77
C ALA A 45 -11.97 13.84 -11.92
N ASP A 46 -10.78 14.23 -12.34
CA ASP A 46 -10.03 15.36 -11.85
C ASP A 46 -10.63 16.67 -12.40
N THR A 47 -10.12 17.81 -11.95
CA THR A 47 -10.52 19.15 -12.39
C THR A 47 -10.32 19.41 -13.88
N ASP A 48 -9.44 18.65 -14.54
CA ASP A 48 -9.21 18.68 -15.99
C ASP A 48 -10.03 17.63 -16.77
N GLY A 49 -10.92 16.89 -16.09
CA GLY A 49 -11.74 15.83 -16.67
C GLY A 49 -11.01 14.50 -16.86
N MET A 50 -9.70 14.42 -16.56
CA MET A 50 -8.93 13.17 -16.62
C MET A 50 -9.16 12.32 -15.37
N ALA A 51 -8.91 11.02 -15.45
CA ALA A 51 -9.02 10.16 -14.27
C ALA A 51 -8.00 10.54 -13.19
N ILE A 52 -8.45 10.68 -11.94
CA ILE A 52 -7.57 10.93 -10.79
C ILE A 52 -6.69 9.71 -10.59
N GLN A 53 -5.37 9.92 -10.71
CA GLN A 53 -4.35 8.91 -10.45
C GLN A 53 -3.22 9.51 -9.61
N ASN A 54 -3.16 9.18 -8.34
CA ASN A 54 -2.33 9.88 -7.36
C ASN A 54 -1.34 8.98 -6.61
N GLY A 55 -0.80 7.95 -7.26
CA GLY A 55 0.26 7.09 -6.71
C GLY A 55 0.14 5.64 -7.17
N GLY A 56 0.33 4.71 -6.23
CA GLY A 56 0.17 3.28 -6.43
C GLY A 56 1.41 2.57 -7.00
N ILE A 57 1.18 1.45 -7.67
CA ILE A 57 2.23 0.57 -8.21
C ILE A 57 2.42 0.84 -9.71
N TYR A 58 3.67 0.99 -10.12
CA TYR A 58 4.05 0.97 -11.52
C TYR A 58 3.96 -0.47 -12.05
N ARG A 59 3.09 -0.69 -13.04
CA ARG A 59 2.81 -2.00 -13.69
C ARG A 59 2.57 -3.12 -12.66
N PRO A 60 1.47 -3.07 -11.89
CA PRO A 60 1.21 -4.07 -10.86
C PRO A 60 1.16 -5.47 -11.45
N GLN A 61 1.87 -6.40 -10.83
CA GLN A 61 1.87 -7.80 -11.21
C GLN A 61 1.02 -8.58 -10.23
N GLU A 62 0.02 -9.28 -10.74
CA GLU A 62 -0.74 -10.24 -9.94
C GLU A 62 0.20 -11.38 -9.50
N THR A 63 0.20 -11.66 -8.20
CA THR A 63 1.04 -12.69 -7.61
C THR A 63 0.39 -13.26 -6.35
N ARG A 64 0.98 -14.34 -5.84
CA ARG A 64 0.61 -14.93 -4.56
C ARG A 64 1.52 -14.37 -3.46
N MET A 65 0.93 -13.79 -2.44
CA MET A 65 1.62 -13.36 -1.24
C MET A 65 1.67 -14.56 -0.27
N GLY A 66 2.89 -14.95 0.10
CA GLY A 66 3.16 -16.13 0.92
C GLY A 66 2.98 -15.87 2.41
N ARG A 67 2.80 -16.93 3.20
CA ARG A 67 2.83 -16.82 4.66
C ARG A 67 4.13 -16.15 5.13
N GLY A 68 4.04 -15.26 6.11
CA GLY A 68 5.23 -14.58 6.63
C GLY A 68 4.92 -13.29 7.38
N ILE A 69 5.97 -12.57 7.70
CA ILE A 69 5.90 -11.29 8.40
C ILE A 69 5.92 -10.15 7.37
N TYR A 70 4.97 -9.24 7.51
CA TYR A 70 4.82 -8.07 6.66
C TYR A 70 4.72 -6.80 7.50
N PHE A 71 5.12 -5.69 6.89
CA PHE A 71 5.17 -4.39 7.52
C PHE A 71 4.22 -3.43 6.81
N ARG A 72 3.63 -2.51 7.56
CA ARG A 72 2.76 -1.49 6.98
C ARG A 72 2.89 -0.17 7.72
N PHE A 73 2.97 0.90 6.96
CA PHE A 73 2.83 2.26 7.48
C PHE A 73 1.35 2.66 7.48
N PHE A 74 0.92 3.31 8.56
CA PHE A 74 -0.45 3.81 8.69
C PHE A 74 -0.45 5.16 9.42
N SER A 75 -1.52 5.92 9.20
CA SER A 75 -1.57 7.31 9.63
C SER A 75 -2.03 7.48 11.07
N SER A 76 -1.71 8.63 11.68
CA SER A 76 -2.27 9.02 12.97
C SER A 76 -3.80 9.07 12.94
N GLN A 77 -4.39 9.52 11.81
CA GLN A 77 -5.84 9.54 11.64
C GLN A 77 -6.45 8.13 11.71
N ALA A 78 -5.83 7.15 11.03
CA ALA A 78 -6.27 5.77 11.08
C ALA A 78 -6.14 5.19 12.50
N TYR A 79 -5.02 5.46 13.16
CA TYR A 79 -4.78 5.03 14.55
C TYR A 79 -5.79 5.65 15.52
N ASN A 80 -6.07 6.95 15.42
CA ASN A 80 -7.03 7.62 16.30
C ASN A 80 -8.46 7.09 16.11
N SER A 81 -8.81 6.67 14.89
CA SER A 81 -10.14 6.14 14.58
C SER A 81 -10.31 4.67 14.98
N HIS A 82 -9.25 3.87 14.89
CA HIS A 82 -9.35 2.40 14.96
C HIS A 82 -8.35 1.74 15.91
N GLY A 83 -7.52 2.51 16.61
CA GLY A 83 -6.43 2.02 17.45
C GLY A 83 -5.44 1.16 16.67
N SER A 84 -4.91 0.13 17.33
CA SER A 84 -3.94 -0.79 16.72
C SER A 84 -4.51 -1.61 15.55
N ARG A 85 -5.84 -1.85 15.53
CA ARG A 85 -6.55 -2.49 14.40
C ARG A 85 -6.41 -1.71 13.10
N ALA A 86 -6.02 -0.43 13.16
CA ALA A 86 -5.66 0.33 11.98
C ALA A 86 -4.58 -0.36 11.16
N LEU A 87 -3.66 -1.12 11.77
CA LEU A 87 -2.57 -1.86 11.11
C LEU A 87 -3.09 -2.92 10.13
N THR A 88 -4.06 -3.74 10.54
CA THR A 88 -4.55 -4.89 9.75
C THR A 88 -5.70 -4.52 8.80
N ALA A 89 -6.25 -3.32 8.94
CA ALA A 89 -7.41 -2.83 8.19
C ALA A 89 -7.12 -2.30 6.76
N GLY A 90 -5.91 -2.47 6.22
CA GLY A 90 -5.51 -1.85 4.95
C GLY A 90 -4.73 -2.78 4.03
N GLY A 91 -4.81 -2.52 2.72
CA GLY A 91 -4.24 -3.42 1.70
C GLY A 91 -2.77 -3.18 1.34
N TRP A 92 -2.14 -2.11 1.82
CA TRP A 92 -0.77 -1.73 1.42
C TRP A 92 0.29 -2.28 2.39
N TRP A 93 1.14 -3.18 1.92
CA TRP A 93 2.12 -3.91 2.72
C TRP A 93 3.53 -3.89 2.11
N LEU A 94 4.52 -4.18 2.95
CA LEU A 94 5.93 -4.31 2.62
C LEU A 94 6.44 -5.64 3.15
N ASP A 95 7.35 -6.26 2.42
CA ASP A 95 8.20 -7.31 2.97
C ASP A 95 9.34 -6.71 3.81
N TYR A 96 10.16 -7.59 4.39
CA TYR A 96 11.29 -7.17 5.20
C TYR A 96 12.33 -6.37 4.40
N GLU A 97 12.57 -6.69 3.13
CA GLU A 97 13.52 -5.96 2.28
C GLU A 97 13.07 -4.52 2.07
N GLY A 98 11.79 -4.30 1.76
CA GLY A 98 11.19 -2.98 1.62
C GLY A 98 11.24 -2.16 2.91
N TYR A 99 10.89 -2.77 4.04
CA TYR A 99 11.00 -2.11 5.35
C TYR A 99 12.47 -1.77 5.69
N HIS A 100 13.39 -2.70 5.44
CA HIS A 100 14.82 -2.51 5.69
C HIS A 100 15.39 -1.35 4.86
N ALA A 101 15.00 -1.22 3.59
CA ALA A 101 15.41 -0.12 2.73
C ALA A 101 14.97 1.25 3.31
N ILE A 102 13.74 1.35 3.80
CA ILE A 102 13.21 2.56 4.46
C ILE A 102 13.99 2.88 5.73
N ARG A 103 14.23 1.88 6.58
CA ARG A 103 15.01 2.07 7.81
C ARG A 103 16.44 2.53 7.51
N SER A 104 17.07 1.94 6.51
CA SER A 104 18.43 2.28 6.07
C SER A 104 18.50 3.70 5.56
N LYS A 105 17.52 4.14 4.75
CA LYS A 105 17.42 5.53 4.28
C LYS A 105 17.22 6.50 5.44
N ALA A 106 16.31 6.21 6.37
CA ALA A 106 16.07 7.05 7.54
C ALA A 106 17.37 7.26 8.36
N SER A 107 18.11 6.18 8.60
CA SER A 107 19.37 6.23 9.33
C SER A 107 20.47 6.99 8.57
N ARG A 108 20.62 6.74 7.27
CA ARG A 108 21.64 7.38 6.42
C ARG A 108 21.41 8.87 6.28
N ASP A 109 20.15 9.28 6.11
CA ASP A 109 19.78 10.67 5.83
C ASP A 109 19.48 11.47 7.12
N GLY A 110 19.51 10.82 8.29
CA GLY A 110 19.19 11.45 9.58
C GLY A 110 17.73 11.90 9.70
N THR A 111 16.82 11.20 9.02
CA THR A 111 15.39 11.56 8.95
C THR A 111 14.51 10.56 9.71
N SER A 112 13.27 10.97 10.02
CA SER A 112 12.31 10.05 10.64
C SER A 112 11.92 8.92 9.69
N LEU A 113 11.51 7.80 10.25
CA LEU A 113 11.06 6.65 9.46
C LEU A 113 9.83 7.02 8.59
N ALA A 114 8.94 7.87 9.09
CA ALA A 114 7.78 8.37 8.35
C ALA A 114 8.22 9.16 7.11
N GLN A 115 9.21 10.04 7.25
CA GLN A 115 9.72 10.83 6.14
C GLN A 115 10.41 9.95 5.08
N ALA A 116 11.22 8.99 5.51
CA ALA A 116 11.86 8.03 4.62
C ALA A 116 10.83 7.17 3.87
N ALA A 117 9.79 6.67 4.57
CA ALA A 117 8.72 5.89 3.97
C ALA A 117 8.00 6.68 2.88
N ARG A 118 7.64 7.95 3.16
CA ARG A 118 6.98 8.81 2.18
C ARG A 118 7.80 9.01 0.90
N TRP A 119 9.12 9.11 1.02
CA TRP A 119 10.00 9.22 -0.15
C TRP A 119 10.10 7.92 -0.94
N ILE A 120 10.40 6.79 -0.28
CA ILE A 120 10.61 5.49 -0.96
C ILE A 120 9.31 4.97 -1.57
N LEU A 121 8.19 5.14 -0.86
CA LEU A 121 6.89 4.60 -1.26
C LEU A 121 6.07 5.59 -2.09
N ALA A 122 6.61 6.79 -2.33
CA ALA A 122 5.92 7.90 -2.98
C ALA A 122 4.54 8.20 -2.36
N ILE A 123 4.49 8.37 -1.03
CA ILE A 123 3.24 8.66 -0.31
C ILE A 123 3.11 10.17 -0.10
N PRO A 124 2.17 10.83 -0.79
CA PRO A 124 1.94 12.26 -0.65
C PRO A 124 1.17 12.55 0.68
N PRO A 125 1.28 13.76 1.26
CA PRO A 125 0.74 14.06 2.59
C PRO A 125 -0.77 13.79 2.73
N GLY A 126 -1.54 14.01 1.68
CA GLY A 126 -2.98 13.80 1.63
C GLY A 126 -3.40 12.32 1.71
N TRP A 127 -2.49 11.37 1.54
CA TRP A 127 -2.77 9.94 1.78
C TRP A 127 -2.59 9.57 3.25
N GLY A 128 -1.72 10.29 3.97
CA GLY A 128 -1.42 10.03 5.36
C GLY A 128 -0.01 10.47 5.74
N ASP A 129 0.19 10.63 7.05
CA ASP A 129 1.44 11.08 7.64
C ASP A 129 2.46 9.94 7.89
N CYS A 130 2.09 8.68 7.63
CA CYS A 130 2.91 7.50 7.93
C CYS A 130 3.41 7.46 9.38
N ALA A 131 2.63 8.03 10.31
CA ALA A 131 3.05 8.24 11.69
C ALA A 131 3.34 6.96 12.47
N PHE A 132 2.83 5.81 12.03
CA PHE A 132 3.08 4.53 12.64
C PHE A 132 3.56 3.53 11.61
N VAL A 133 4.39 2.60 12.06
CA VAL A 133 4.72 1.37 11.34
C VAL A 133 4.35 0.20 12.23
N GLY A 134 3.71 -0.80 11.65
CA GLY A 134 3.37 -2.04 12.32
C GLY A 134 3.88 -3.25 11.58
N LYS A 135 3.94 -4.35 12.32
CA LYS A 135 4.38 -5.67 11.90
C LYS A 135 3.23 -6.64 12.12
N ALA A 136 2.91 -7.41 11.10
CA ALA A 136 1.84 -8.41 11.16
C ALA A 136 2.33 -9.75 10.62
N MET A 137 1.79 -10.83 11.17
CA MET A 137 1.92 -12.18 10.63
C MET A 137 0.76 -12.45 9.68
N MET A 138 1.06 -12.98 8.50
CA MET A 138 0.08 -13.58 7.60
C MET A 138 0.26 -15.09 7.62
N ASP A 139 -0.75 -15.79 8.12
CA ASP A 139 -0.76 -17.24 8.31
C ASP A 139 -1.48 -17.99 7.18
N SER A 140 -2.10 -17.25 6.27
CA SER A 140 -2.78 -17.76 5.08
C SER A 140 -2.10 -17.25 3.81
N TYR A 141 -2.51 -17.78 2.67
CA TYR A 141 -2.08 -17.27 1.37
C TYR A 141 -3.16 -16.35 0.82
N VAL A 142 -2.74 -15.22 0.26
CA VAL A 142 -3.63 -14.30 -0.44
C VAL A 142 -3.09 -13.96 -1.82
N LYS A 143 -3.96 -13.52 -2.71
CA LYS A 143 -3.55 -12.90 -3.97
C LYS A 143 -3.28 -11.42 -3.74
N ALA A 144 -2.28 -10.88 -4.41
CA ALA A 144 -1.87 -9.49 -4.29
C ALA A 144 -1.37 -8.95 -5.62
N TYR A 145 -1.29 -7.64 -5.72
CA TYR A 145 -0.54 -6.95 -6.74
C TYR A 145 0.80 -6.49 -6.16
N VAL A 146 1.90 -6.72 -6.87
CA VAL A 146 3.23 -6.31 -6.44
C VAL A 146 3.92 -5.44 -7.49
N GLY A 147 4.75 -4.51 -7.04
CA GLY A 147 5.65 -3.76 -7.90
C GLY A 147 6.25 -2.56 -7.20
N MET A 148 6.83 -1.65 -7.98
CA MET A 148 7.51 -0.47 -7.45
C MET A 148 6.55 0.71 -7.30
N ALA A 149 6.82 1.60 -6.37
CA ALA A 149 6.06 2.85 -6.21
C ALA A 149 6.04 3.69 -7.50
N LYS A 150 4.87 4.24 -7.82
CA LYS A 150 4.66 5.22 -8.88
C LYS A 150 4.73 6.64 -8.30
N PRO A 151 5.23 7.65 -9.06
CA PRO A 151 5.12 9.04 -8.63
C PRO A 151 3.70 9.44 -8.24
N ALA A 152 3.58 10.27 -7.20
CA ALA A 152 2.31 10.64 -6.58
C ALA A 152 2.26 12.14 -6.25
N SER A 153 1.05 12.70 -6.16
CA SER A 153 0.79 14.07 -5.69
C SER A 153 -0.53 14.11 -4.91
N ASP A 154 -0.79 15.21 -4.19
CA ASP A 154 -1.98 15.35 -3.36
C ASP A 154 -3.25 15.60 -4.19
N GLY A 155 -4.15 14.62 -4.22
CA GLY A 155 -5.52 14.76 -4.72
C GLY A 155 -5.67 15.02 -6.22
N ILE A 156 -4.57 15.22 -6.95
CA ILE A 156 -4.52 15.53 -8.38
C ILE A 156 -3.49 14.62 -9.06
N SER A 157 -3.68 14.35 -10.36
CA SER A 157 -2.70 13.58 -11.13
C SER A 157 -1.34 14.29 -11.21
N PRO A 158 -0.20 13.60 -11.01
CA PRO A 158 1.14 14.18 -11.16
C PRO A 158 1.39 14.83 -12.53
N HIS A 159 0.69 14.34 -13.55
CA HIS A 159 0.79 14.77 -14.94
C HIS A 159 -0.24 15.84 -15.33
N SER A 160 -1.17 16.22 -14.44
CA SER A 160 -2.13 17.28 -14.74
C SER A 160 -1.42 18.61 -15.01
N VAL A 161 -1.85 19.31 -16.05
CA VAL A 161 -1.36 20.66 -16.40
C VAL A 161 -1.88 21.71 -15.43
N LEU A 162 -3.00 21.43 -14.74
CA LEU A 162 -3.63 22.32 -13.77
C LEU A 162 -3.01 22.22 -12.37
N ARG A 163 -2.11 21.25 -12.14
CA ARG A 163 -1.44 21.06 -10.86
C ARG A 163 -0.55 22.26 -10.49
N ASP A 164 -0.80 22.84 -9.33
CA ASP A 164 0.13 23.81 -8.75
C ASP A 164 1.37 23.05 -8.25
N ARG A 165 2.47 23.19 -8.97
CA ARG A 165 3.72 22.47 -8.65
C ARG A 165 4.32 22.85 -7.29
N ARG A 166 4.00 24.04 -6.76
CA ARG A 166 4.49 24.50 -5.46
C ARG A 166 3.61 23.97 -4.33
N ALA A 167 2.30 24.03 -4.49
CA ALA A 167 1.36 23.54 -3.49
C ALA A 167 1.21 22.00 -3.49
N GLN A 168 1.39 21.36 -4.64
CA GLN A 168 1.19 19.92 -4.86
C GLN A 168 2.45 19.31 -5.49
N PRO A 169 3.56 19.18 -4.74
CA PRO A 169 4.78 18.58 -5.26
C PRO A 169 4.58 17.10 -5.63
N VAL A 170 5.39 16.62 -6.58
CA VAL A 170 5.41 15.19 -6.93
C VAL A 170 6.38 14.47 -6.01
N TYR A 171 5.87 13.47 -5.31
CA TYR A 171 6.66 12.51 -4.53
C TYR A 171 7.09 11.39 -5.47
N MET A 172 8.39 11.14 -5.51
CA MET A 172 8.98 10.12 -6.38
C MET A 172 10.07 9.38 -5.61
N PRO A 173 10.15 8.05 -5.73
CA PRO A 173 11.27 7.31 -5.17
C PRO A 173 12.55 7.73 -5.88
N ALA A 174 13.62 7.96 -5.13
CA ALA A 174 14.92 8.10 -5.77
C ALA A 174 15.25 6.80 -6.52
N PRO A 175 15.92 6.84 -7.69
CA PRO A 175 16.20 5.63 -8.48
C PRO A 175 16.96 4.53 -7.71
N LEU A 176 17.70 4.90 -6.66
CA LEU A 176 18.46 3.97 -5.81
C LEU A 176 17.71 3.55 -4.54
N ASP A 177 16.62 4.23 -4.18
CA ASP A 177 15.84 3.98 -2.97
C ASP A 177 14.46 3.42 -3.35
N VAL A 178 14.44 2.24 -3.98
CA VAL A 178 13.20 1.63 -4.50
C VAL A 178 12.82 0.42 -3.67
N ALA A 179 11.62 0.42 -3.09
CA ALA A 179 11.05 -0.72 -2.36
C ALA A 179 9.87 -1.32 -3.13
N LYS A 180 9.75 -2.64 -3.07
CA LYS A 180 8.54 -3.34 -3.53
C LYS A 180 7.39 -3.05 -2.57
N GLN A 181 6.23 -2.78 -3.14
CA GLN A 181 4.98 -2.63 -2.43
C GLN A 181 4.05 -3.76 -2.82
N TRP A 182 3.35 -4.28 -1.83
CA TRP A 182 2.29 -5.27 -1.98
C TRP A 182 0.96 -4.56 -1.76
N PHE A 183 0.03 -4.73 -2.69
CA PHE A 183 -1.35 -4.33 -2.52
C PHE A 183 -2.22 -5.58 -2.49
N VAL A 184 -2.81 -5.87 -1.33
CA VAL A 184 -3.76 -6.96 -1.10
C VAL A 184 -5.17 -6.42 -1.30
N PRO A 185 -5.89 -6.83 -2.36
CA PRO A 185 -7.28 -6.48 -2.56
C PRO A 185 -8.19 -7.11 -1.51
N GLY A 186 -9.23 -6.37 -1.13
CA GLY A 186 -10.24 -6.83 -0.18
C GLY A 186 -10.85 -5.70 0.61
N GLU A 187 -12.03 -5.97 1.16
CA GLU A 187 -12.68 -5.11 2.13
C GLU A 187 -11.96 -5.16 3.48
N ARG A 188 -12.23 -4.17 4.32
CA ARG A 188 -11.56 -4.04 5.62
C ARG A 188 -11.69 -5.28 6.49
N ASP A 189 -12.90 -5.85 6.58
CA ASP A 189 -13.17 -6.99 7.46
C ASP A 189 -12.38 -8.22 7.00
N LEU A 190 -12.37 -8.49 5.69
CA LEU A 190 -11.53 -9.54 5.10
C LEU A 190 -10.05 -9.32 5.41
N LEU A 191 -9.54 -8.10 5.25
CA LEU A 191 -8.12 -7.81 5.49
C LEU A 191 -7.72 -7.97 6.96
N GLN A 192 -8.62 -7.65 7.89
CA GLN A 192 -8.37 -7.84 9.32
C GLN A 192 -8.27 -9.31 9.72
N ASP A 193 -8.94 -10.20 9.01
CA ASP A 193 -8.89 -11.65 9.27
C ASP A 193 -7.63 -12.30 8.67
N VAL A 194 -7.02 -11.69 7.65
CA VAL A 194 -5.81 -12.22 7.00
C VAL A 194 -4.53 -11.94 7.80
N PHE A 195 -4.49 -10.84 8.53
CA PHE A 195 -3.28 -10.36 9.21
C PHE A 195 -3.46 -10.33 10.73
N SER A 196 -2.57 -11.01 11.45
CA SER A 196 -2.49 -10.93 12.90
C SER A 196 -1.43 -9.91 13.32
N GLU A 197 -1.82 -8.91 14.10
CA GLU A 197 -0.88 -7.91 14.64
C GLU A 197 0.18 -8.57 15.54
N LEU A 198 1.45 -8.26 15.31
CA LEU A 198 2.57 -8.61 16.19
C LEU A 198 3.04 -7.41 17.02
N GLY A 199 2.82 -6.19 16.53
CA GLY A 199 3.12 -4.95 17.23
C GLY A 199 3.26 -3.75 16.29
N HIS A 200 3.29 -2.55 16.87
CA HIS A 200 3.48 -1.31 16.14
C HIS A 200 4.23 -0.28 16.98
N VAL A 201 4.81 0.71 16.30
CA VAL A 201 5.59 1.81 16.90
C VAL A 201 5.34 3.10 16.15
N GLN A 202 5.46 4.23 16.86
CA GLN A 202 5.36 5.55 16.25
C GLN A 202 6.68 5.93 15.57
N CYS A 203 6.60 6.44 14.34
CA CYS A 203 7.70 6.76 13.45
C CYS A 203 8.36 8.13 13.73
N THR A 204 8.56 8.49 15.00
CA THR A 204 9.03 9.83 15.40
C THR A 204 10.55 10.01 15.33
N VAL A 205 11.33 8.92 15.32
CA VAL A 205 12.80 8.95 15.34
C VAL A 205 13.42 8.13 14.21
N PRO A 206 14.67 8.40 13.80
CA PRO A 206 15.40 7.55 12.86
C PRO A 206 15.65 6.14 13.43
N GLY A 207 15.72 5.12 12.56
CA GLY A 207 16.33 3.82 12.89
C GLY A 207 15.52 2.87 13.78
N ILE A 208 14.22 3.07 13.96
CA ILE A 208 13.37 2.20 14.80
C ILE A 208 13.41 0.74 14.31
N VAL A 209 13.45 -0.21 15.25
CA VAL A 209 13.39 -1.65 15.00
C VAL A 209 12.10 -2.22 15.58
N LEU A 210 11.38 -3.02 14.77
CA LEU A 210 10.12 -3.70 15.09
C LEU A 210 10.27 -5.23 15.23
#